data_AF-A0A2D8BYE3-F1
#
_entry.id   AF-A0A2D8BYE3-F1
#
_cell.length_a   1.000
_cell.length_b   1.000
_cell.length_c   1.000
_cell.angle_alpha   90.00
_cell.angle_beta   90.00
_cell.angle_gamma   90.00
#
_symmetry.space_group_name_H-M   'P 1'
#
loop_
_entity.id
_entity.type
_entity.pdbx_description
1 polymer ?
#
loop_
_entity_poly.entity_id
_entity_poly.type
_entity_poly.pdbx_seq_one_letter_code
_entity_poly.pdbx_strand_id
1 'polypeptide(L)'
;MKKFLIATAIAGLMAAPAFADGMDNATGNTVRVIIDEAGHGFDAYFDADGSYSDSLGRTGATWSLSDSGELCVNPPEGMMQEDGTPIEPDCGPWNSDLAVGDSWETDGWSDDGSTLTVSIIEGRGHDAPSLPPRPAE
;
A
#
# COMPACT_ATOMS: atom_id res chain seq x y z
N MET A 1 -18.79 55.25 13.17
CA MET A 1 -17.63 54.61 12.51
C MET A 1 -17.89 53.11 12.46
N LYS A 2 -17.71 52.49 11.30
CA LYS A 2 -18.03 51.08 11.02
C LYS A 2 -17.15 50.13 11.86
N LYS A 3 -17.73 48.99 12.24
CA LYS A 3 -17.14 47.91 13.05
C LYS A 3 -16.40 46.87 12.18
N PHE A 4 -15.55 46.07 12.85
CA PHE A 4 -14.96 44.77 12.45
C PHE A 4 -13.80 44.85 11.43
N LEU A 5 -12.73 44.05 11.51
CA LEU A 5 -12.61 42.63 11.87
C LEU A 5 -11.24 42.32 12.52
N ILE A 6 -11.24 41.44 13.52
CA ILE A 6 -10.05 40.73 14.01
C ILE A 6 -9.76 39.61 13.01
N ALA A 7 -8.60 39.63 12.37
CA ALA A 7 -8.14 38.54 11.51
C ALA A 7 -7.36 37.54 12.37
N THR A 8 -8.00 36.44 12.73
CA THR A 8 -7.36 35.25 13.29
C THR A 8 -6.60 34.56 12.16
N ALA A 9 -5.28 34.67 12.16
CA ALA A 9 -4.44 33.82 11.32
C ALA A 9 -4.43 32.41 11.94
N ILE A 10 -5.25 31.50 11.40
CA ILE A 10 -5.12 30.08 11.64
C ILE A 10 -3.90 29.65 10.84
N ALA A 11 -2.76 29.52 11.52
CA ALA A 11 -1.63 28.77 10.98
C ALA A 11 -2.12 27.33 10.79
N GLY A 12 -2.42 26.97 9.55
CA GLY A 12 -2.63 25.58 9.15
C GLY A 12 -1.33 24.83 9.39
N LEU A 13 -1.24 24.18 10.56
CA LEU A 13 -0.38 23.02 10.71
C LEU A 13 -0.86 22.03 9.65
N MET A 14 -0.17 21.98 8.52
CA MET A 14 -0.13 20.78 7.70
C MET A 14 0.43 19.71 8.63
N ALA A 15 -0.47 19.01 9.33
CA ALA A 15 -0.12 17.78 10.01
C ALA A 15 0.37 16.87 8.90
N ALA A 16 1.69 16.76 8.76
CA ALA A 16 2.27 15.64 8.04
C ALA A 16 1.63 14.42 8.68
N PRO A 17 0.87 13.63 7.94
CA PRO A 17 0.14 12.57 8.57
C PRO A 17 1.17 11.60 9.14
N ALA A 18 0.95 11.17 10.37
CA ALA A 18 1.77 10.17 11.05
C ALA A 18 1.52 8.76 10.46
N PHE A 19 1.37 8.65 9.13
CA PHE A 19 1.11 7.38 8.45
C PHE A 19 2.38 6.54 8.25
N ALA A 20 3.58 7.11 8.37
CA ALA A 20 4.83 6.41 8.04
C ALA A 20 5.46 5.60 9.17
N ASP A 21 5.06 5.80 10.43
CA ASP A 21 5.69 5.11 11.57
C ASP A 21 5.43 3.59 11.43
N GLY A 22 6.48 2.81 11.15
CA GLY A 22 6.41 1.38 10.87
C GLY A 22 6.43 0.95 9.39
N MET A 23 6.38 1.89 8.44
CA MET A 23 6.48 1.65 6.98
C MET A 23 7.78 2.20 6.36
N ASP A 24 8.73 2.61 7.18
CA ASP A 24 10.00 3.21 6.75
C ASP A 24 10.83 2.30 5.83
N ASN A 25 10.71 0.97 6.00
CA ASN A 25 11.37 -0.01 5.14
C ASN A 25 10.73 -0.10 3.74
N ALA A 26 9.43 0.12 3.61
CA ALA A 26 8.71 0.06 2.33
C ALA A 26 8.72 1.39 1.57
N THR A 27 8.60 2.52 2.28
CA THR A 27 8.51 3.83 1.62
C THR A 27 9.80 4.16 0.86
N GLY A 28 9.66 4.48 -0.44
CA GLY A 28 10.80 4.72 -1.34
C GLY A 28 11.49 3.46 -1.89
N ASN A 29 11.09 2.27 -1.43
CA ASN A 29 11.55 0.98 -1.91
C ASN A 29 10.45 0.26 -2.70
N THR A 30 10.80 -0.87 -3.31
CA THR A 30 9.85 -1.76 -3.98
C THR A 30 9.48 -2.91 -3.04
N VAL A 31 8.19 -3.10 -2.78
CA VAL A 31 7.70 -4.26 -2.02
C VAL A 31 7.30 -5.34 -3.02
N ARG A 32 8.11 -6.38 -3.14
CA ARG A 32 7.83 -7.50 -4.06
C ARG A 32 7.03 -8.56 -3.35
N VAL A 33 5.88 -8.92 -3.91
CA VAL A 33 5.01 -9.99 -3.42
C VAL A 33 5.05 -11.14 -4.41
N ILE A 34 5.50 -12.31 -3.97
CA ILE A 34 5.46 -13.56 -4.71
C ILE A 34 4.35 -14.42 -4.12
N ILE A 35 3.41 -14.85 -4.97
CA ILE A 35 2.19 -15.55 -4.56
C ILE A 35 2.28 -17.07 -4.74
N ASP A 36 3.32 -17.57 -5.40
CA ASP A 36 3.55 -19.00 -5.58
C ASP A 36 5.02 -19.37 -5.84
N GLU A 37 5.32 -20.68 -5.78
CA GLU A 37 6.66 -21.23 -6.03
C GLU A 37 7.13 -21.04 -7.49
N ALA A 38 6.22 -20.76 -8.43
CA ALA A 38 6.58 -20.48 -9.81
C ALA A 38 7.13 -19.06 -9.99
N GLY A 39 7.10 -18.23 -8.93
CA GLY A 39 7.59 -16.87 -8.94
C GLY A 39 6.58 -15.88 -9.51
N HIS A 40 5.30 -16.25 -9.62
CA HIS A 40 4.27 -15.29 -9.96
C HIS A 40 4.10 -14.29 -8.82
N GLY A 41 3.79 -13.05 -9.17
CA GLY A 41 3.79 -11.98 -8.19
C GLY A 41 3.60 -10.61 -8.80
N PHE A 42 3.70 -9.60 -7.95
CA PHE A 42 3.62 -8.19 -8.32
C PHE A 42 4.48 -7.34 -7.40
N ASP A 43 4.76 -6.12 -7.84
CA ASP A 43 5.47 -5.12 -7.06
C ASP A 43 4.47 -4.07 -6.58
N ALA A 44 4.49 -3.79 -5.29
CA ALA A 44 3.73 -2.73 -4.63
C ALA A 44 4.63 -1.55 -4.27
N TYR A 45 4.06 -0.35 -4.34
CA TYR A 45 4.74 0.90 -4.07
C TYR A 45 3.92 1.74 -3.09
N PHE A 46 4.53 2.04 -1.95
CA PHE A 46 3.95 2.83 -0.87
C PHE A 46 4.68 4.17 -0.79
N ASP A 47 3.97 5.27 -1.04
CA ASP A 47 4.53 6.61 -0.94
C ASP A 47 4.27 7.22 0.45
N ALA A 48 5.21 8.04 0.93
CA ALA A 48 5.12 8.66 2.26
C ALA A 48 3.93 9.63 2.43
N ASP A 49 3.28 10.04 1.34
CA ASP A 49 2.04 10.82 1.37
C ASP A 49 0.78 9.96 1.58
N GLY A 50 0.95 8.64 1.70
CA GLY A 50 -0.13 7.67 1.85
C GLY A 50 -0.64 7.09 0.53
N SER A 51 -0.06 7.46 -0.62
CA SER A 51 -0.46 6.92 -1.92
C SER A 51 0.04 5.49 -2.13
N TYR A 52 -0.79 4.65 -2.75
CA TYR A 52 -0.47 3.27 -3.14
C TYR A 52 -0.58 3.09 -4.65
N SER A 53 0.35 2.31 -5.21
CA SER A 53 0.23 1.76 -6.56
C SER A 53 0.90 0.39 -6.66
N ASP A 54 0.59 -0.36 -7.72
CA ASP A 54 1.24 -1.65 -7.97
C ASP A 54 1.53 -1.89 -9.47
N SER A 55 2.33 -2.92 -9.75
CA SER A 55 2.66 -3.34 -11.11
C SER A 55 1.52 -4.04 -11.85
N LEU A 56 0.39 -4.32 -11.18
CA LEU A 56 -0.85 -4.79 -11.81
C LEU A 56 -1.65 -3.63 -12.42
N GLY A 57 -1.24 -2.39 -12.15
CA GLY A 57 -1.84 -1.17 -12.69
C GLY A 57 -2.83 -0.51 -11.73
N ARG A 58 -2.91 -0.94 -10.47
CA ARG A 58 -3.72 -0.24 -9.46
C ARG A 58 -3.09 1.11 -9.17
N THR A 59 -3.91 2.16 -9.25
CA THR A 59 -3.51 3.55 -8.98
C THR A 59 -4.65 4.29 -8.26
N GLY A 60 -4.33 5.38 -7.57
CA GLY A 60 -5.31 6.20 -6.84
C GLY A 60 -5.83 5.57 -5.54
N ALA A 61 -5.29 4.40 -5.15
CA ALA A 61 -5.50 3.81 -3.84
C ALA A 61 -4.61 4.50 -2.80
N THR A 62 -4.96 4.33 -1.53
CA THR A 62 -4.14 4.79 -0.41
C THR A 62 -3.75 3.62 0.49
N TRP A 63 -2.80 3.83 1.38
CA TRP A 63 -2.44 2.85 2.39
C TRP A 63 -2.46 3.47 3.79
N SER A 64 -2.64 2.62 4.80
CA SER A 64 -2.60 3.01 6.21
C SER A 64 -2.08 1.86 7.06
N LEU A 65 -1.31 2.17 8.10
CA LEU A 65 -0.92 1.21 9.13
C LEU A 65 -1.80 1.43 10.37
N SER A 66 -2.43 0.36 10.87
CA SER A 66 -3.24 0.41 12.08
C SER A 66 -2.38 0.40 13.35
N ASP A 67 -2.96 0.78 14.48
CA ASP A 67 -2.29 0.76 15.79
C ASP A 67 -1.80 -0.66 16.20
N SER A 68 -2.39 -1.71 15.63
CA SER A 68 -1.98 -3.10 15.84
C SER A 68 -0.89 -3.58 14.87
N GLY A 69 -0.40 -2.72 13.98
CA GLY A 69 0.62 -3.06 12.97
C GLY A 69 0.06 -3.79 11.75
N GLU A 70 -1.24 -3.69 11.49
CA GLU A 70 -1.86 -4.22 10.27
C GLU A 70 -1.81 -3.15 9.18
N LEU A 71 -1.24 -3.50 8.03
CA LEU A 71 -1.22 -2.62 6.87
C LEU A 71 -2.52 -2.84 6.09
N CYS A 72 -3.15 -1.75 5.67
CA CYS A 72 -4.37 -1.77 4.87
C CYS A 72 -4.16 -0.99 3.56
N VAL A 73 -4.57 -1.57 2.45
CA VAL A 73 -4.67 -0.92 1.14
C VAL A 73 -6.13 -0.54 0.90
N ASN A 74 -6.38 0.75 0.83
CA ASN A 74 -7.72 1.31 0.67
C ASN A 74 -7.96 1.62 -0.82
N PRO A 75 -9.02 1.07 -1.44
CA PRO A 75 -9.35 1.40 -2.81
C PRO A 75 -9.77 2.88 -2.94
N PRO A 76 -9.67 3.48 -4.14
CA PRO A 76 -10.22 4.81 -4.39
C PRO A 76 -11.70 4.91 -3.99
N GLU A 77 -12.10 6.05 -3.41
CA GLU A 77 -13.49 6.27 -3.02
C GLU A 77 -14.45 6.11 -4.21
N GLY A 78 -15.57 5.42 -3.98
CA GLY A 78 -16.60 5.19 -5.01
C GLY A 78 -16.31 4.04 -5.97
N MET A 79 -15.21 3.30 -5.79
CA MET A 79 -15.01 2.01 -6.44
C MET A 79 -16.03 0.99 -5.93
N MET A 80 -16.64 0.26 -6.86
CA MET A 80 -17.68 -0.74 -6.59
C MET A 80 -17.30 -2.07 -7.25
N GLN A 81 -17.66 -3.17 -6.61
CA GLN A 81 -17.65 -4.50 -7.18
C GLN A 81 -18.72 -4.63 -8.27
N GLU A 82 -18.64 -5.69 -9.07
CA GLU A 82 -19.63 -5.96 -10.15
C GLU A 82 -21.06 -6.14 -9.62
N ASP A 83 -21.21 -6.59 -8.38
CA ASP A 83 -22.50 -6.76 -7.70
C ASP A 83 -23.07 -5.45 -7.11
N GLY A 84 -22.35 -4.32 -7.27
CA GLY A 84 -22.76 -3.01 -6.80
C GLY A 84 -22.42 -2.72 -5.33
N THR A 85 -21.69 -3.60 -4.66
CA THR A 85 -21.16 -3.33 -3.31
C THR A 85 -19.86 -2.52 -3.36
N PRO A 86 -19.57 -1.66 -2.35
CA PRO A 86 -18.27 -0.99 -2.26
C PRO A 86 -17.12 -2.00 -2.15
N ILE A 87 -15.98 -1.69 -2.76
CA ILE A 87 -14.76 -2.45 -2.52
C ILE A 87 -14.26 -2.08 -1.11
N GLU A 88 -14.08 -3.08 -0.25
CA GLU A 88 -13.54 -2.88 1.10
C GLU A 88 -12.01 -2.78 1.07
N PRO A 89 -11.39 -2.14 2.09
CA PRO A 89 -9.95 -2.19 2.27
C PRO A 89 -9.44 -3.62 2.41
N ASP A 90 -8.29 -3.89 1.81
CA ASP A 90 -7.57 -5.15 1.96
C ASP A 90 -6.50 -4.96 3.04
N CYS A 91 -6.57 -5.71 4.13
CA CYS A 91 -5.74 -5.54 5.31
C CYS A 91 -5.04 -6.84 5.69
N GLY A 92 -3.76 -6.74 6.05
CA GLY A 92 -2.98 -7.91 6.47
C GLY A 92 -1.76 -7.54 7.30
N PRO A 93 -1.04 -8.57 7.81
CA PRO A 93 0.08 -8.37 8.71
C PRO A 93 1.22 -7.63 8.01
N TRP A 94 1.87 -6.72 8.74
CA TRP A 94 3.07 -6.03 8.26
C TRP A 94 4.28 -6.30 9.14
N ASN A 95 5.46 -6.43 8.51
CA ASN A 95 6.74 -6.56 9.20
C ASN A 95 7.50 -5.25 9.16
N SER A 96 7.29 -4.41 10.16
CA SER A 96 8.03 -3.15 10.31
C SER A 96 9.53 -3.36 10.50
N ASP A 97 9.94 -4.54 11.00
CA ASP A 97 11.32 -4.86 11.30
C ASP A 97 12.06 -5.53 10.12
N LEU A 98 11.36 -5.79 9.00
CA LEU A 98 11.98 -6.40 7.82
C LEU A 98 12.97 -5.42 7.18
N ALA A 99 14.24 -5.82 7.12
CA ALA A 99 15.27 -4.97 6.53
C ALA A 99 15.16 -4.92 5.00
N VAL A 100 15.66 -3.84 4.41
CA VAL A 100 15.83 -3.73 2.96
C VAL A 100 16.81 -4.81 2.48
N GLY A 101 16.40 -5.57 1.46
CA GLY A 101 17.13 -6.72 0.93
C GLY A 101 16.67 -8.07 1.47
N ASP A 102 15.87 -8.08 2.53
CA ASP A 102 15.34 -9.30 3.14
C ASP A 102 13.94 -9.67 2.63
N SER A 103 13.52 -10.88 2.97
CA SER A 103 12.19 -11.43 2.69
C SER A 103 11.59 -12.08 3.92
N TRP A 104 10.25 -12.06 4.02
CA TRP A 104 9.48 -12.83 4.99
C TRP A 104 8.32 -13.56 4.31
N GLU A 105 7.86 -14.63 4.94
CA GLU A 105 6.72 -15.41 4.47
C GLU A 105 5.49 -15.13 5.34
N THR A 106 4.32 -15.01 4.70
CA THR A 106 3.05 -14.78 5.37
C THR A 106 1.89 -15.32 4.54
N ASP A 107 0.82 -15.78 5.19
CA ASP A 107 -0.45 -16.16 4.58
C ASP A 107 -1.55 -15.12 4.86
N GLY A 108 -1.28 -14.10 5.68
CA GLY A 108 -2.29 -13.15 6.17
C GLY A 108 -2.80 -12.15 5.14
N TRP A 109 -2.26 -12.17 3.93
CA TRP A 109 -2.73 -11.38 2.77
C TRP A 109 -3.37 -12.27 1.69
N SER A 110 -3.55 -13.57 1.96
CA SER A 110 -4.13 -14.52 1.02
C SER A 110 -5.51 -14.97 1.47
N ASP A 111 -6.52 -14.77 0.64
CA ASP A 111 -7.90 -15.20 0.93
C ASP A 111 -8.06 -16.73 1.02
N ASP A 112 -7.18 -17.46 0.33
CA ASP A 112 -7.17 -18.92 0.27
C ASP A 112 -6.18 -19.58 1.26
N GLY A 113 -5.48 -18.78 2.06
CA GLY A 113 -4.46 -19.23 2.99
C GLY A 113 -3.14 -19.69 2.34
N SER A 114 -2.93 -19.38 1.05
CA SER A 114 -1.66 -19.64 0.37
C SER A 114 -0.54 -18.80 0.97
N THR A 115 0.66 -19.38 1.06
CA THR A 115 1.84 -18.67 1.56
C THR A 115 2.38 -17.73 0.50
N LEU A 116 2.62 -16.50 0.90
CA LEU A 116 3.19 -15.43 0.11
C LEU A 116 4.61 -15.15 0.60
N THR A 117 5.52 -14.85 -0.31
CA THR A 117 6.82 -14.28 0.03
C THR A 117 6.82 -12.79 -0.26
N VAL A 118 7.06 -11.98 0.76
CA VAL A 118 7.15 -10.52 0.62
C VAL A 118 8.60 -10.12 0.84
N SER A 119 9.15 -9.30 -0.06
CA SER A 119 10.54 -8.85 -0.03
C SER A 119 10.62 -7.33 -0.15
N ILE A 120 11.59 -6.72 0.53
CA ILE A 120 11.88 -5.30 0.38
C ILE A 120 13.09 -5.14 -0.53
N ILE A 121 12.90 -4.58 -1.72
CA ILE A 121 13.97 -4.35 -2.69
C ILE A 121 14.33 -2.87 -2.69
N GLU A 122 15.61 -2.56 -2.54
CA GLU A 122 16.13 -1.20 -2.47
C GLU A 122 15.76 -0.37 -3.72
N GLY A 123 15.07 0.76 -3.52
CA GLY A 123 14.69 1.69 -4.59
C GLY A 123 13.42 1.32 -5.37
N ARG A 124 12.88 2.31 -6.08
CA ARG A 124 11.66 2.19 -6.91
C ARG A 124 12.00 1.83 -8.36
N GLY A 125 11.12 1.06 -9.00
CA GLY A 125 11.13 0.87 -10.46
C GLY A 125 12.04 -0.26 -10.96
N HIS A 126 12.26 -1.27 -10.12
CA HIS A 126 12.77 -2.55 -10.61
C HIS A 126 11.76 -3.16 -11.59
N ASP A 127 12.25 -3.93 -12.57
CA ASP A 127 11.36 -4.65 -13.47
C ASP A 127 10.48 -5.60 -12.64
N ALA A 128 9.17 -5.35 -12.65
CA ALA A 128 8.20 -6.24 -12.04
C ALA A 128 8.33 -7.64 -12.64
N PRO A 129 8.04 -8.72 -11.87
CA PRO A 129 7.93 -10.05 -12.45
C PRO A 129 7.00 -9.97 -13.66
N SER A 130 7.43 -10.52 -14.81
CA SER A 130 6.61 -10.50 -16.01
C SER A 130 5.28 -11.21 -15.73
N LEU A 131 4.16 -10.49 -15.85
CA LEU A 131 2.83 -11.09 -15.74
C LEU A 131 2.71 -12.25 -16.73
N PRO A 132 2.10 -13.38 -16.34
CA PRO A 132 1.84 -14.44 -17.28
C PRO A 132 0.96 -13.90 -18.43
N PRO A 133 1.14 -14.40 -19.66
CA PRO A 133 0.26 -14.03 -20.76
C PRO A 133 -1.18 -14.36 -20.37
N ARG A 134 -2.10 -13.40 -20.56
CA ARG A 134 -3.55 -13.63 -20.35
C ARG A 134 -3.96 -14.91 -21.08
N PRO A 135 -4.74 -15.81 -20.46
CA PRO A 135 -5.33 -16.94 -21.17
C PRO A 135 -6.06 -16.41 -22.42
N ALA A 136 -5.82 -17.04 -23.56
CA ALA A 136 -6.56 -16.70 -24.77
C ALA A 136 -8.04 -17.04 -24.56
N GLU A 137 -8.92 -16.06 -24.74
CA GLU A 137 -10.38 -16.25 -24.83
C GLU A 137 -10.77 -17.08 -26.06
#